data_AF-A0A259N0T8-F1
#
_entry.id   AF-A0A259N0T8-F1
#
_cell.length_a   1.000
_cell.length_b   1.000
_cell.length_c   1.000
_cell.angle_alpha   90.00
_cell.angle_beta   90.00
_cell.angle_gamma   90.00
#
_symmetry.space_group_name_H-M   'P 1'
#
loop_
_entity.id
_entity.type
_entity.pdbx_description
1 polymer ?
#
loop_
_entity_poly.entity_id
_entity_poly.type
_entity_poly.pdbx_seq_one_letter_code
_entity_poly.pdbx_strand_id
1 'polypeptide(L)'
;MKKILLWIKAIWIWIKKANHLWRAVSVTALAIAYTFLNSDEASIRITGLVLQILGIATVAWGIKETRELFGQPSLLQAGIRWLKSFPPYGGRVITGSGHASISMSGGGRGYSWTHIDPNSSIDNRLAAIEKNLSLIHERISLTENNFEQKTRIITETIKTEKAIREQELEEAHTKIEAASTGGLHISATGALWLLIGVIMSTAPNELIRLLS
;
A
#
# COMPACT_ATOMS: atom_id res chain seq x y z
N MET A 1 -7.21 44.40 -7.08
CA MET A 1 -5.85 44.03 -7.55
C MET A 1 -5.16 42.96 -6.69
N LYS A 2 -5.15 43.05 -5.34
CA LYS A 2 -4.51 42.02 -4.47
C LYS A 2 -5.07 40.59 -4.61
N LYS A 3 -6.37 40.42 -4.83
CA LYS A 3 -7.00 39.11 -5.06
C LYS A 3 -6.55 38.44 -6.39
N ILE A 4 -6.34 39.25 -7.44
CA ILE A 4 -5.86 38.78 -8.74
C ILE A 4 -4.40 38.33 -8.65
N LEU A 5 -3.56 39.08 -7.92
CA LEU A 5 -2.16 38.69 -7.67
C LEU A 5 -2.03 37.39 -6.88
N LEU A 6 -2.89 37.16 -5.90
CA LEU A 6 -2.94 35.90 -5.14
C LEU A 6 -3.42 34.73 -6.00
N TRP A 7 -4.41 34.97 -6.87
CA TRP A 7 -4.90 33.98 -7.83
C TRP A 7 -3.84 33.60 -8.87
N ILE A 8 -3.11 34.58 -9.41
CA ILE A 8 -1.98 34.34 -10.32
C ILE A 8 -0.84 33.59 -9.62
N LYS A 9 -0.51 33.92 -8.36
CA LYS A 9 0.48 33.17 -7.59
C LYS A 9 0.04 31.73 -7.32
N ALA A 10 -1.23 31.51 -6.99
CA ALA A 10 -1.79 30.19 -6.77
C ALA A 10 -1.75 29.35 -8.06
N ILE A 11 -2.08 29.95 -9.21
CA ILE A 11 -1.95 29.33 -10.53
C ILE A 11 -0.49 29.03 -10.86
N TRP A 12 0.43 29.93 -10.55
CA TRP A 12 1.86 29.73 -10.82
C TRP A 12 2.44 28.58 -9.99
N ILE A 13 2.00 28.44 -8.73
CA ILE A 13 2.37 27.33 -7.86
C ILE A 13 1.70 26.03 -8.33
N TRP A 14 0.43 26.09 -8.78
CA TRP A 14 -0.29 24.96 -9.37
C TRP A 14 0.37 24.46 -10.67
N ILE A 15 0.79 25.39 -11.53
CA ILE A 15 1.59 25.14 -12.75
C ILE A 15 2.94 24.51 -12.41
N LYS A 16 3.66 25.01 -11.39
CA LYS A 16 4.91 24.41 -10.92
C LYS A 16 4.71 23.01 -10.34
N LYS A 17 3.57 22.74 -9.71
CA LYS A 17 3.23 21.42 -9.16
C LYS A 17 2.91 20.41 -10.28
N ALA A 18 2.38 20.88 -11.42
CA ALA A 18 2.17 20.11 -12.64
C ALA A 18 3.45 19.94 -13.51
N ASN A 19 4.62 19.78 -12.87
CA ASN A 19 5.93 19.73 -13.52
C ASN A 19 6.03 18.64 -14.61
N HIS A 20 5.37 17.49 -14.42
CA HIS A 20 5.37 16.39 -15.39
C HIS A 20 4.54 16.69 -16.63
N LEU A 21 3.36 17.33 -16.48
CA LEU A 21 2.52 17.76 -17.59
C LEU A 21 3.18 18.86 -18.41
N TRP A 22 3.83 19.84 -17.76
CA TRP A 22 4.52 20.91 -18.47
C TRP A 22 5.75 20.43 -19.25
N ARG A 23 6.51 19.48 -18.69
CA ARG A 23 7.59 18.81 -19.44
C ARG A 23 7.04 18.08 -20.65
N ALA A 24 5.88 17.41 -20.51
CA ALA A 24 5.26 16.74 -21.64
C ALA A 24 4.80 17.73 -22.72
N VAL A 25 4.04 18.75 -22.34
CA VAL A 25 3.56 19.78 -23.28
C VAL A 25 4.73 20.49 -23.98
N SER A 26 5.81 20.79 -23.26
CA SER A 26 7.00 21.44 -23.83
C SER A 26 7.71 20.57 -24.87
N VAL A 27 7.85 19.26 -24.61
CA VAL A 27 8.48 18.33 -25.57
C VAL A 27 7.63 18.20 -26.83
N THR A 28 6.30 18.13 -26.69
CA THR A 28 5.39 18.09 -27.85
C THR A 28 5.42 19.39 -28.65
N ALA A 29 5.37 20.54 -27.97
CA ALA A 29 5.43 21.84 -28.62
C ALA A 29 6.75 22.05 -29.37
N LEU A 30 7.89 21.60 -28.81
CA LEU A 30 9.18 21.65 -29.48
C LEU A 30 9.25 20.71 -30.69
N ALA A 31 8.70 19.50 -30.59
CA ALA A 31 8.64 18.57 -31.71
C ALA A 31 7.81 19.13 -32.87
N ILE A 32 6.64 19.72 -32.56
CA ILE A 32 5.79 20.37 -33.55
C ILE A 32 6.51 21.57 -34.15
N ALA A 33 7.04 22.49 -33.33
CA ALA A 33 7.77 23.66 -33.80
C ALA A 33 8.95 23.28 -34.73
N TYR A 34 9.69 22.24 -34.37
CA TYR A 34 10.80 21.73 -35.19
C TYR A 34 10.32 21.23 -36.56
N THR A 35 9.17 20.54 -36.63
CA THR A 35 8.59 20.10 -37.92
C THR A 35 8.03 21.25 -38.77
N PHE A 36 7.55 22.33 -38.15
CA PHE A 36 7.15 23.55 -38.87
C PHE A 36 8.36 24.32 -39.42
N LEU A 37 9.49 24.30 -38.72
CA LEU A 37 10.73 24.97 -39.14
C LEU A 37 11.49 24.18 -40.23
N ASN A 38 11.39 22.85 -40.21
CA ASN A 38 12.07 21.95 -41.14
C ASN A 38 11.07 20.97 -41.77
N SER A 39 10.43 21.39 -42.85
CA SER A 39 9.37 20.63 -43.56
C SER A 39 9.90 19.50 -44.46
N ASP A 40 11.13 19.07 -44.27
CA ASP A 40 11.72 17.97 -45.04
C ASP A 40 11.19 16.61 -44.55
N GLU A 41 10.93 15.69 -45.49
CA GLU A 41 10.29 14.39 -45.21
C GLU A 41 11.11 13.57 -44.20
N ALA A 42 12.44 13.59 -44.34
CA ALA A 42 13.35 12.92 -43.42
C ALA A 42 13.27 13.51 -42.00
N SER A 43 13.14 14.83 -41.89
CA SER A 43 13.03 15.54 -40.60
C SER A 43 11.72 15.20 -39.89
N ILE A 44 10.60 15.13 -40.61
CA ILE A 44 9.30 14.74 -40.05
C ILE A 44 9.32 13.29 -39.56
N ARG A 45 9.91 12.38 -40.35
CA ARG A 45 10.00 10.95 -40.01
C ARG A 45 10.88 10.69 -38.78
N ILE A 46 12.04 11.35 -38.69
CA ILE A 46 12.94 11.24 -37.52
C ILE A 46 12.28 11.82 -36.28
N THR A 47 11.60 12.96 -36.40
CA THR A 47 10.88 13.59 -35.28
C THR A 47 9.75 12.70 -34.77
N GLY A 48 8.98 12.07 -35.67
CA GLY A 48 7.95 11.09 -35.32
C GLY A 48 8.52 9.89 -34.58
N LEU A 49 9.66 9.33 -35.03
CA LEU A 49 10.34 8.21 -34.39
C LEU A 49 10.84 8.58 -32.97
N VAL A 50 11.43 9.76 -32.79
CA VAL A 50 11.85 10.25 -31.48
C VAL A 50 10.65 10.40 -30.54
N LEU A 51 9.54 10.96 -31.03
CA LEU A 51 8.31 11.10 -30.24
C LEU A 51 7.72 9.74 -29.85
N GLN A 52 7.81 8.73 -30.73
CA GLN A 52 7.41 7.36 -30.41
C GLN A 52 8.27 6.76 -29.30
N ILE A 53 9.60 6.86 -29.38
CA ILE A 53 10.50 6.34 -28.35
C ILE A 53 10.21 7.01 -27.00
N LEU A 54 10.01 8.34 -27.00
CA LEU A 54 9.66 9.10 -25.80
C LEU A 54 8.28 8.70 -25.25
N GLY A 55 7.30 8.45 -26.12
CA GLY A 55 5.98 7.92 -25.76
C GLY A 55 6.08 6.57 -25.05
N ILE A 56 6.80 5.60 -25.65
CA ILE A 56 7.02 4.27 -25.06
C ILE A 56 7.74 4.39 -23.71
N ALA A 57 8.79 5.21 -23.64
CA ALA A 57 9.56 5.41 -22.40
C ALA A 57 8.69 6.01 -21.28
N THR A 58 7.79 6.94 -21.63
CA THR A 58 6.88 7.59 -20.67
C THR A 58 5.80 6.64 -20.17
N VAL A 59 5.21 5.83 -21.05
CA VAL A 59 4.28 4.76 -20.64
C VAL A 59 4.97 3.74 -19.75
N ALA A 60 6.18 3.30 -20.14
CA ALA A 60 6.97 2.35 -19.36
C ALA A 60 7.33 2.90 -17.97
N TRP A 61 7.67 4.18 -17.86
CA TRP A 61 7.89 4.84 -16.57
C TRP A 61 6.59 4.95 -15.77
N GLY A 62 5.48 5.36 -16.37
CA GLY A 62 4.17 5.40 -15.68
C GLY A 62 3.77 4.04 -15.10
N ILE A 63 3.99 2.95 -15.85
CA ILE A 63 3.77 1.58 -15.37
C ILE A 63 4.73 1.23 -14.23
N LYS A 64 6.01 1.61 -14.33
CA LYS A 64 7.01 1.38 -13.27
C LYS A 64 6.62 2.07 -11.97
N GLU A 65 6.24 3.35 -12.03
CA GLU A 65 5.83 4.16 -10.87
C GLU A 65 4.58 3.56 -10.19
N THR A 66 3.60 3.16 -11.00
CA THR A 66 2.39 2.49 -10.50
C THR A 66 2.73 1.16 -9.80
N ARG A 67 3.69 0.38 -10.32
CA ARG A 67 4.10 -0.88 -9.68
C ARG A 67 4.90 -0.68 -8.39
N GLU A 68 5.74 0.35 -8.32
CA GLU A 68 6.45 0.70 -7.09
C GLU A 68 5.48 1.12 -5.98
N LEU A 69 4.41 1.85 -6.30
CA LEU A 69 3.33 2.18 -5.35
C LEU A 69 2.63 0.94 -4.77
N PHE A 70 2.52 -0.14 -5.54
CA PHE A 70 1.97 -1.43 -5.06
C PHE A 70 3.02 -2.36 -4.44
N GLY A 71 4.26 -1.91 -4.26
CA GLY A 71 5.35 -2.74 -3.73
C GLY A 71 5.69 -3.94 -4.63
N GLN A 72 5.26 -3.92 -5.89
CA GLN A 72 5.55 -4.99 -6.84
C GLN A 72 6.92 -4.80 -7.49
N PRO A 73 7.70 -5.87 -7.70
CA PRO A 73 8.97 -5.78 -8.41
C PRO A 73 8.74 -5.26 -9.83
N SER A 74 9.66 -4.43 -10.33
CA SER A 74 9.61 -3.88 -11.69
C SER A 74 9.46 -4.98 -12.75
N LEU A 75 8.88 -4.66 -13.92
CA LEU A 75 8.70 -5.64 -15.01
C LEU A 75 10.02 -6.33 -15.41
N LEU A 76 11.13 -5.59 -15.36
CA LEU A 76 12.47 -6.14 -15.57
C LEU A 76 12.84 -7.15 -14.49
N GLN A 77 12.58 -6.87 -13.21
CA GLN A 77 12.83 -7.83 -12.14
C GLN A 77 11.88 -9.03 -12.22
N ALA A 78 10.64 -8.86 -12.64
CA ALA A 78 9.71 -9.97 -12.90
C ALA A 78 10.22 -10.84 -14.06
N GLY A 79 10.74 -10.25 -15.12
CA GLY A 79 11.39 -10.96 -16.23
C GLY A 79 12.68 -11.67 -15.80
N ILE A 80 13.54 -11.01 -15.02
CA ILE A 80 14.75 -11.63 -14.46
C ILE A 80 14.38 -12.77 -13.50
N ARG A 81 13.35 -12.61 -12.66
CA ARG A 81 12.85 -13.67 -11.78
C ARG A 81 12.25 -14.82 -12.57
N TRP A 82 11.48 -14.54 -13.61
CA TRP A 82 10.95 -15.55 -14.52
C TRP A 82 12.09 -16.34 -15.19
N LEU A 83 13.09 -15.63 -15.71
CA LEU A 83 14.29 -16.23 -16.31
C LEU A 83 15.11 -17.03 -15.30
N LYS A 84 15.23 -16.56 -14.05
CA LYS A 84 15.88 -17.29 -12.94
C LYS A 84 15.06 -18.44 -12.39
N SER A 85 13.74 -18.41 -12.55
CA SER A 85 12.82 -19.49 -12.19
C SER A 85 12.73 -20.58 -13.26
N PHE A 86 13.45 -20.40 -14.39
CA PHE A 86 13.62 -21.46 -15.36
C PHE A 86 14.25 -22.67 -14.66
N PRO A 87 13.57 -23.83 -14.64
CA PRO A 87 13.96 -24.94 -13.78
C PRO A 87 15.36 -25.41 -14.17
N PRO A 88 16.32 -25.48 -13.21
CA PRO A 88 17.60 -26.08 -13.50
C PRO A 88 17.39 -27.56 -13.80
N TYR A 89 17.96 -28.03 -14.91
CA TYR A 89 18.08 -29.45 -15.22
C TYR A 89 18.78 -30.13 -14.01
N GLY A 90 18.04 -30.89 -13.20
CA GLY A 90 18.61 -31.68 -12.10
C GLY A 90 17.94 -31.64 -10.72
N GLY A 91 16.85 -30.88 -10.51
CA GLY A 91 16.06 -30.94 -9.25
C GLY A 91 16.73 -30.29 -8.03
N ARG A 92 15.94 -29.68 -7.14
CA ARG A 92 16.43 -29.09 -5.89
C ARG A 92 15.55 -29.49 -4.70
N VAL A 93 16.23 -29.87 -3.63
CA VAL A 93 15.69 -30.24 -2.31
C VAL A 93 15.06 -28.99 -1.68
N ILE A 94 13.79 -29.11 -1.29
CA ILE A 94 13.02 -28.06 -0.61
C ILE A 94 13.24 -28.23 0.90
N THR A 95 14.00 -27.33 1.52
CA THR A 95 14.14 -27.27 2.98
C THR A 95 13.16 -26.21 3.51
N GLY A 96 12.06 -26.66 4.10
CA GLY A 96 11.10 -25.79 4.77
C GLY A 96 11.48 -25.59 6.24
N SER A 97 11.74 -24.35 6.66
CA SER A 97 11.92 -24.00 8.06
C SER A 97 10.61 -23.46 8.63
N GLY A 98 9.90 -24.28 9.42
CA GLY A 98 8.75 -23.84 10.21
C GLY A 98 9.21 -23.30 11.57
N HIS A 99 8.86 -22.05 11.89
CA HIS A 99 9.01 -21.52 13.25
C HIS A 99 7.68 -21.69 13.99
N ALA A 100 7.68 -22.51 15.03
CA ALA A 100 6.56 -22.64 15.97
C ALA A 100 6.92 -21.89 17.25
N SER A 101 6.24 -20.78 17.54
CA SER A 101 6.33 -20.09 18.83
C SER A 101 5.31 -20.70 19.79
N ILE A 102 5.78 -21.49 20.76
CA ILE A 102 4.95 -22.02 21.84
C ILE A 102 4.97 -21.00 22.98
N SER A 103 3.87 -20.27 23.22
CA SER A 103 3.72 -19.44 24.43
C SER A 103 3.13 -20.29 25.55
N MET A 104 3.93 -20.59 26.58
CA MET A 104 3.49 -21.37 27.74
C MET A 104 3.13 -20.43 28.89
N SER A 105 1.85 -20.13 29.10
CA SER A 105 1.37 -19.42 30.29
C SER A 105 0.73 -20.42 31.27
N GLY A 106 1.49 -20.85 32.27
CA GLY A 106 1.00 -21.73 33.35
C GLY A 106 0.58 -20.91 34.57
N GLY A 107 -0.67 -21.02 35.00
CA GLY A 107 -1.16 -20.44 36.26
C GLY A 107 -1.65 -21.55 37.20
N GLY A 108 -1.02 -21.67 38.37
CA GLY A 108 -1.47 -22.59 39.43
C GLY A 108 -2.45 -21.90 40.39
N ARG A 109 -3.54 -22.58 40.74
CA ARG A 109 -4.46 -22.14 41.82
C ARG A 109 -4.47 -23.20 42.92
N GLY A 110 -4.15 -22.79 44.15
CA GLY A 110 -4.31 -23.61 45.35
C GLY A 110 -5.68 -23.38 45.99
N TYR A 111 -6.29 -24.43 46.53
CA TYR A 111 -7.55 -24.36 47.27
C TYR A 111 -7.32 -24.90 48.69
N SER A 112 -7.79 -24.15 49.69
CA SER A 112 -7.86 -24.62 51.08
C SER A 112 -9.33 -24.83 51.47
N TRP A 113 -9.60 -25.91 52.19
CA TRP A 113 -10.93 -26.24 52.69
C TRP A 113 -10.79 -26.83 54.08
N THR A 114 -11.62 -26.40 55.03
CA THR A 114 -11.62 -26.98 56.38
C THR A 114 -12.59 -28.17 56.40
N HIS A 115 -12.08 -29.37 56.65
CA HIS A 115 -12.89 -30.59 56.71
C HIS A 115 -13.77 -30.59 57.97
N ILE A 116 -15.02 -31.02 57.84
CA ILE A 116 -16.00 -31.06 58.94
C ILE A 116 -16.09 -32.51 59.42
N ASP A 117 -15.65 -32.77 60.64
CA ASP A 117 -15.78 -34.09 61.27
C ASP A 117 -17.24 -34.33 61.71
N PRO A 118 -17.92 -35.39 61.22
CA PRO A 118 -19.31 -35.71 61.59
C PRO A 118 -19.54 -35.91 63.09
N ASN A 119 -18.51 -36.32 63.84
CA ASN A 119 -18.58 -36.62 65.27
C ASN A 119 -18.20 -35.42 66.16
N SER A 120 -17.85 -34.28 65.56
CA SER A 120 -17.51 -33.07 66.31
C SER A 120 -18.76 -32.37 66.88
N SER A 121 -18.56 -31.59 67.96
CA SER A 121 -19.63 -30.78 68.56
C SER A 121 -20.25 -29.84 67.53
N ILE A 122 -21.53 -29.51 67.72
CA ILE A 122 -22.28 -28.61 66.82
C ILE A 122 -21.55 -27.27 66.65
N ASP A 123 -20.96 -26.74 67.73
CA ASP A 123 -20.21 -25.48 67.71
C ASP A 123 -18.97 -25.56 66.80
N ASN A 124 -18.24 -26.69 66.83
CA ASN A 124 -17.07 -26.89 65.96
C ASN A 124 -17.48 -27.00 64.49
N ARG A 125 -18.63 -27.61 64.22
CA ARG A 125 -19.19 -27.69 62.85
C ARG A 125 -19.61 -26.32 62.35
N LEU A 126 -20.23 -25.51 63.20
CA LEU A 126 -20.64 -24.15 62.87
C LEU A 126 -19.43 -23.27 62.56
N ALA A 127 -18.39 -23.31 63.41
CA ALA A 127 -17.15 -22.58 63.20
C ALA A 127 -16.42 -22.98 61.89
N ALA A 128 -16.43 -24.27 61.54
CA ALA A 128 -15.86 -24.74 60.28
C ALA A 128 -16.66 -24.26 59.06
N ILE A 129 -18.00 -24.19 59.16
CA ILE A 129 -18.87 -23.64 58.10
C ILE A 129 -18.63 -22.14 57.93
N GLU A 130 -18.59 -21.37 59.01
CA GLU A 130 -18.31 -19.92 58.97
C GLU A 130 -16.96 -19.63 58.32
N LYS A 131 -15.93 -20.40 58.66
CA LYS A 131 -14.60 -20.28 58.04
C LYS A 131 -14.60 -20.65 56.56
N ASN A 132 -15.34 -21.69 56.16
CA ASN A 132 -15.45 -22.04 54.74
C ASN A 132 -16.26 -20.99 53.96
N LEU A 133 -17.27 -20.38 54.58
CA LEU A 133 -18.05 -19.29 53.97
C LEU A 133 -17.18 -18.05 53.72
N SER A 134 -16.31 -17.68 54.68
CA SER A 134 -15.38 -16.57 54.49
C SER A 134 -14.38 -16.85 53.35
N LEU A 135 -13.87 -18.08 53.27
CA LEU A 135 -12.97 -18.50 52.17
C LEU A 135 -13.67 -18.48 50.80
N ILE A 136 -14.94 -18.86 50.73
CA ILE A 136 -15.73 -18.77 49.50
C ILE A 136 -15.92 -17.31 49.10
N HIS A 137 -16.27 -16.44 50.03
CA HIS A 137 -16.47 -15.02 49.75
C HIS A 137 -15.19 -14.36 49.23
N GLU A 138 -14.05 -14.61 49.88
CA GLU A 138 -12.74 -14.13 49.42
C GLU A 138 -12.42 -14.63 48.01
N ARG A 139 -12.70 -15.90 47.72
CA ARG A 139 -12.47 -16.48 46.39
C ARG A 139 -13.36 -15.88 45.30
N ILE A 140 -14.62 -15.58 45.62
CA ILE A 140 -15.54 -14.92 44.70
C ILE A 140 -14.98 -13.53 44.38
N SER A 141 -14.65 -12.74 45.39
CA SER A 141 -14.08 -11.39 45.22
C SER A 141 -12.76 -11.40 44.42
N LEU A 142 -11.86 -12.36 44.70
CA LEU A 142 -10.63 -12.53 43.93
C LEU A 142 -10.90 -12.93 42.48
N THR A 143 -11.90 -13.78 42.24
CA THR A 143 -12.25 -14.22 40.88
C THR A 143 -12.89 -13.09 40.09
N GLU A 144 -13.76 -12.30 40.72
CA GLU A 144 -14.39 -11.12 40.14
C GLU A 144 -13.36 -10.07 39.76
N ASN A 145 -12.45 -9.72 40.67
CA ASN A 145 -11.35 -8.79 40.38
C ASN A 145 -10.45 -9.27 39.23
N ASN A 146 -10.10 -10.56 39.22
CA ASN A 146 -9.31 -11.14 38.12
C ASN A 146 -10.07 -11.11 36.79
N PHE A 147 -11.39 -11.33 36.83
CA PHE A 147 -12.23 -11.29 35.64
C PHE A 147 -12.31 -9.85 35.11
N GLU A 148 -12.58 -8.88 35.98
CA GLU A 148 -12.64 -7.46 35.60
C GLU A 148 -11.30 -6.99 35.02
N GLN A 149 -10.17 -7.36 35.63
CA GLN A 149 -8.84 -7.03 35.12
C GLN A 149 -8.60 -7.63 33.72
N LYS A 150 -8.97 -8.90 33.50
CA LYS A 150 -8.87 -9.53 32.18
C LYS A 150 -9.79 -8.88 31.16
N THR A 151 -11.01 -8.52 31.53
CA THR A 151 -11.96 -7.83 30.65
C THR A 151 -11.42 -6.45 30.26
N ARG A 152 -10.81 -5.71 31.19
CA ARG A 152 -10.14 -4.43 30.89
C ARG A 152 -9.00 -4.62 29.89
N ILE A 153 -8.11 -5.58 30.12
CA ILE A 153 -6.98 -5.88 29.21
C ILE A 153 -7.48 -6.26 27.81
N ILE A 154 -8.48 -7.13 27.71
CA ILE A 154 -9.06 -7.53 26.43
C ILE A 154 -9.70 -6.33 25.73
N THR A 155 -10.43 -5.49 26.47
CA THR A 155 -11.07 -4.29 25.90
C THR A 155 -10.04 -3.29 25.39
N GLU A 156 -8.94 -3.09 26.12
CA GLU A 156 -7.83 -2.25 25.68
C GLU A 156 -7.15 -2.83 24.43
N THR A 157 -6.91 -4.13 24.40
CA THR A 157 -6.30 -4.82 23.24
C THR A 157 -7.18 -4.72 22.01
N ILE A 158 -8.50 -4.85 22.15
CA ILE A 158 -9.46 -4.68 21.05
C ILE A 158 -9.46 -3.23 20.56
N LYS A 159 -9.38 -2.25 21.48
CA LYS A 159 -9.32 -0.83 21.09
C LYS A 159 -8.04 -0.50 20.33
N THR A 160 -6.90 -0.99 20.79
CA THR A 160 -5.61 -0.76 20.11
C THR A 160 -5.58 -1.45 18.75
N GLU A 161 -6.05 -2.70 18.66
CA GLU A 161 -6.13 -3.42 17.38
C GLU A 161 -7.08 -2.72 16.40
N LYS A 162 -8.23 -2.22 16.88
CA LYS A 162 -9.17 -1.46 16.06
C LYS A 162 -8.52 -0.18 15.50
N ALA A 163 -7.81 0.58 16.35
CA ALA A 163 -7.12 1.80 15.93
C ALA A 163 -6.02 1.51 14.90
N ILE A 164 -5.24 0.43 15.10
CA ILE A 164 -4.21 0.01 14.14
C ILE A 164 -4.85 -0.38 12.80
N ARG A 165 -5.94 -1.16 12.82
CA ARG A 165 -6.66 -1.55 11.59
C ARG A 165 -7.25 -0.34 10.87
N GLU A 166 -7.82 0.62 11.59
CA GLU A 166 -8.34 1.85 10.99
C GLU A 166 -7.23 2.66 10.29
N GLN A 167 -6.05 2.78 10.93
CA GLN A 167 -4.88 3.43 10.33
C GLN A 167 -4.38 2.66 9.09
N GLU A 168 -4.24 1.34 9.18
CA GLU A 168 -3.81 0.50 8.04
C GLU A 168 -4.78 0.60 6.87
N LEU A 169 -6.08 0.69 7.15
CA LEU A 169 -7.13 0.83 6.13
C LEU A 169 -7.09 2.21 5.46
N GLU A 170 -6.85 3.28 6.22
CA GLU A 170 -6.66 4.62 5.68
C GLU A 170 -5.38 4.71 4.81
N GLU A 171 -4.27 4.11 5.25
CA GLU A 171 -3.05 4.00 4.47
C GLU A 171 -3.26 3.16 3.19
N ALA A 172 -4.03 2.09 3.24
CA ALA A 172 -4.39 1.29 2.07
C ALA A 172 -5.27 2.10 1.10
N HIS A 173 -6.26 2.83 1.60
CA HIS A 173 -7.14 3.66 0.78
C HIS A 173 -6.37 4.77 0.06
N THR A 174 -5.50 5.48 0.79
CA THR A 174 -4.64 6.52 0.20
C THR A 174 -3.66 5.96 -0.84
N LYS A 175 -3.11 4.76 -0.63
CA LYS A 175 -2.28 4.07 -1.64
C LYS A 175 -3.10 3.68 -2.88
N ILE A 176 -4.33 3.20 -2.71
CA ILE A 176 -5.23 2.86 -3.83
C ILE A 176 -5.61 4.12 -4.61
N GLU A 177 -5.93 5.22 -3.93
CA GLU A 177 -6.27 6.50 -4.54
C GLU A 177 -5.07 7.11 -5.29
N ALA A 178 -3.88 7.09 -4.68
CA ALA A 178 -2.64 7.52 -5.31
C ALA A 178 -2.26 6.65 -6.51
N ALA A 179 -2.47 5.34 -6.45
CA ALA A 179 -2.24 4.44 -7.57
C ALA A 179 -3.24 4.66 -8.72
N SER A 180 -4.50 4.93 -8.39
CA SER A 180 -5.56 5.19 -9.37
C SER A 180 -5.35 6.51 -10.10
N THR A 181 -4.80 7.52 -9.42
CA THR A 181 -4.64 8.88 -9.96
C THR A 181 -3.24 9.17 -10.50
N GLY A 182 -2.17 8.69 -9.85
CA GLY A 182 -0.79 9.05 -10.18
C GLY A 182 -0.26 8.41 -11.46
N GLY A 183 -0.61 7.14 -11.71
CA GLY A 183 -0.09 6.38 -12.86
C GLY A 183 -0.86 6.60 -14.16
N LEU A 184 -2.18 6.79 -14.06
CA LEU A 184 -3.08 6.83 -15.20
C LEU A 184 -2.83 8.06 -16.08
N HIS A 185 -2.62 9.23 -15.47
CA HIS A 185 -2.36 10.47 -16.22
C HIS A 185 -1.02 10.43 -16.97
N ILE A 186 0.02 9.83 -16.39
CA ILE A 186 1.34 9.70 -17.03
C ILE A 186 1.26 8.71 -18.21
N SER A 187 0.60 7.58 -18.00
CA SER A 187 0.40 6.57 -19.04
C SER A 187 -0.45 7.09 -20.21
N ALA A 188 -1.55 7.80 -19.93
CA ALA A 188 -2.40 8.41 -20.95
C ALA A 188 -1.64 9.47 -21.78
N THR A 189 -0.79 10.28 -21.14
CA THR A 189 0.05 11.28 -21.84
C THR A 189 1.07 10.60 -22.75
N GLY A 190 1.72 9.52 -22.30
CA GLY A 190 2.63 8.74 -23.12
C GLY A 190 1.94 8.04 -24.30
N ALA A 191 0.72 7.53 -24.10
CA ALA A 191 -0.09 6.94 -25.17
C ALA A 191 -0.49 7.98 -26.23
N LEU A 192 -0.80 9.21 -25.82
CA LEU A 192 -1.06 10.31 -26.74
C LEU A 192 0.16 10.65 -27.60
N TRP A 193 1.36 10.67 -27.00
CA TRP A 193 2.62 10.86 -27.74
C TRP A 193 2.89 9.76 -28.74
N LEU A 194 2.61 8.51 -28.38
CA LEU A 194 2.71 7.39 -29.31
C LEU A 194 1.77 7.55 -30.50
N LEU A 195 0.52 7.92 -30.25
CA LEU A 195 -0.46 8.13 -31.30
C LEU A 195 -0.02 9.23 -32.27
N ILE A 196 0.42 10.38 -31.74
CA ILE A 196 0.92 11.50 -32.55
C ILE A 196 2.17 11.07 -33.35
N GLY A 197 3.12 10.38 -32.70
CA GLY A 197 4.35 9.93 -33.36
C GLY A 197 4.09 8.90 -34.46
N VAL A 198 3.12 8.00 -34.28
CA VAL A 198 2.65 7.06 -35.32
C VAL A 198 2.06 7.81 -36.51
N ILE A 199 1.17 8.78 -36.28
CA ILE A 199 0.59 9.57 -37.37
C ILE A 199 1.70 10.29 -38.18
N MET A 200 2.64 10.94 -37.49
CA MET A 200 3.75 11.63 -38.14
C MET A 200 4.69 10.70 -38.91
N SER A 201 4.89 9.47 -38.43
CA SER A 201 5.75 8.49 -39.09
C SER A 201 5.07 7.75 -40.25
N THR A 202 3.74 7.60 -40.22
CA THR A 202 2.99 6.80 -41.20
C THR A 202 2.49 7.62 -42.38
N ALA A 203 2.21 8.92 -42.21
CA ALA A 203 1.69 9.78 -43.27
C ALA A 203 2.48 11.10 -43.46
N PRO A 204 3.82 11.05 -43.67
CA PRO A 204 4.62 12.27 -43.83
C PRO A 204 4.20 13.09 -45.06
N ASN A 205 3.85 12.43 -46.17
CA ASN A 205 3.47 13.09 -47.42
C ASN A 205 2.13 13.82 -47.34
N GLU A 206 1.17 13.32 -46.56
CA GLU A 206 -0.10 14.02 -46.35
C GLU A 206 0.05 15.22 -45.42
N LEU A 207 0.92 15.11 -44.40
CA LEU A 207 1.26 16.23 -43.52
C LEU A 207 1.94 17.36 -44.27
N ILE A 208 2.92 17.05 -45.13
CA ILE A 208 3.61 18.05 -45.96
C ILE A 208 2.60 18.80 -46.86
N ARG A 209 1.61 18.09 -47.40
CA ARG A 209 0.57 18.66 -48.28
C ARG A 209 -0.47 19.53 -47.55
N LEU A 210 -0.61 19.34 -46.23
CA LEU A 210 -1.54 20.10 -45.38
C LEU A 210 -0.86 21.34 -44.76
N LEU A 211 0.48 21.33 -44.71
CA LEU A 211 1.34 22.40 -44.20
C LEU A 211 1.80 23.41 -45.28
N SER A 212 1.72 23.04 -46.57
CA SER A 212 2.00 23.93 -47.72
C SER A 212 0.78 24.76 -48.10
#